data_AF-A0A453JRT9-F1
#
_entry.id   AF-A0A453JRT9-F1
#
_cell.length_a   1.000
_cell.length_b   1.000
_cell.length_c   1.000
_cell.angle_alpha   90.00
_cell.angle_beta   90.00
_cell.angle_gamma   90.00
#
_symmetry.space_group_name_H-M   'P 1'
#
loop_
_entity.id
_entity.type
_entity.pdbx_description
1 polymer ?
#
loop_
_entity_poly.entity_id
_entity_poly.type
_entity_poly.pdbx_seq_one_letter_code
_entity_poly.pdbx_strand_id
1 'polypeptide(L)'
;MYPLLVFLLAILLLSTGVHSIRHDTSFSEGTCRYDMISLAVLSCIQPDKPWKSPSVSCCKALIHAIDELPASGENGKCCLCRFMRAKLHYPELAATYISCHGKDRAVVAKWSFPVVVCGKACSRKEIALLVRRLSWRGLPQIHMAARSFLSCLQLSSSFC
;
A
#
# COMPACT_ATOMS: atom_id res chain seq x y z
N MET A 1 -25.09 -45.88 -23.73
CA MET A 1 -23.62 -45.66 -23.61
C MET A 1 -23.21 -44.20 -23.39
N TYR A 2 -24.13 -43.26 -23.09
CA TYR A 2 -23.81 -41.88 -22.72
C TYR A 2 -23.81 -41.52 -21.22
N PRO A 3 -24.56 -42.20 -20.31
CA PRO A 3 -24.67 -41.72 -18.92
C PRO A 3 -23.37 -41.90 -18.14
N LEU A 4 -22.61 -42.95 -18.46
CA LEU A 4 -21.30 -43.26 -17.87
C LEU A 4 -20.24 -42.22 -18.26
N LEU A 5 -20.29 -41.73 -19.50
CA LEU A 5 -19.38 -40.69 -20.01
C LEU A 5 -19.61 -39.35 -19.30
N VAL A 6 -20.88 -38.97 -19.10
CA VAL A 6 -21.25 -37.74 -18.39
C VAL A 6 -20.82 -37.81 -16.92
N PHE A 7 -20.96 -38.98 -16.28
CA PHE A 7 -20.51 -39.19 -14.90
C PHE A 7 -18.99 -39.06 -14.77
N LEU A 8 -18.23 -39.63 -15.71
CA LEU A 8 -16.77 -39.51 -15.74
C LEU A 8 -16.30 -38.07 -15.96
N LEU A 9 -16.98 -37.31 -16.83
CA LEU A 9 -16.70 -35.88 -17.04
C LEU A 9 -16.99 -35.05 -15.80
N ALA A 10 -18.08 -35.33 -15.08
CA ALA A 10 -18.39 -34.67 -13.82
C ALA A 10 -17.31 -34.94 -12.77
N ILE A 11 -16.87 -36.20 -12.62
CA ILE A 11 -15.79 -36.57 -11.69
C ILE A 11 -14.48 -35.86 -12.06
N LEU A 12 -14.14 -35.78 -13.36
CA LEU A 12 -12.96 -35.05 -13.83
C LEU A 12 -13.02 -33.56 -13.47
N LEU A 13 -14.14 -32.89 -13.69
CA LEU A 13 -14.35 -31.47 -13.37
C LEU A 13 -14.38 -31.19 -11.86
N LEU A 14 -14.87 -32.13 -11.05
CA LEU A 14 -14.80 -32.07 -9.58
C LEU A 14 -13.38 -32.39 -9.06
N SER A 15 -12.61 -33.20 -9.78
CA SER A 15 -11.23 -33.60 -9.44
C SER A 15 -10.16 -32.59 -9.87
N THR A 16 -10.50 -31.62 -10.73
CA THR A 16 -9.75 -30.36 -10.85
C THR A 16 -10.03 -29.50 -9.62
N GLY A 17 -9.72 -30.07 -8.47
CA GLY A 17 -9.55 -29.36 -7.23
C GLY A 17 -8.54 -28.24 -7.46
N VAL A 18 -8.93 -27.06 -6.99
CA VAL A 18 -8.11 -26.22 -6.12
C VAL A 18 -6.62 -26.54 -6.25
N HIS A 19 -6.01 -26.12 -7.35
CA HIS A 19 -4.60 -25.78 -7.32
C HIS A 19 -4.52 -24.52 -6.46
N SER A 20 -4.45 -24.74 -5.15
CA SER A 20 -3.93 -23.75 -4.22
C SER A 20 -2.49 -23.55 -4.64
N ILE A 21 -2.27 -22.57 -5.51
CA ILE A 21 -0.97 -21.94 -5.65
C ILE A 21 -0.59 -21.58 -4.22
N ARG A 22 0.40 -22.28 -3.67
CA ARG A 22 1.13 -21.83 -2.49
C ARG A 22 1.72 -20.48 -2.84
N HIS A 23 0.94 -19.43 -2.63
CA HIS A 23 1.43 -18.08 -2.58
C HIS A 23 2.06 -17.93 -1.20
N ASP A 24 3.38 -17.85 -1.21
CA ASP A 24 4.24 -17.66 -0.05
C ASP A 24 3.61 -16.76 1.02
N THR A 25 3.14 -17.40 2.09
CA THR A 25 2.78 -16.76 3.34
C THR A 25 4.06 -16.50 4.14
N SER A 26 4.74 -15.37 3.87
CA SER A 26 5.65 -14.79 4.87
C SER A 26 5.80 -13.26 4.74
N PHE A 27 4.70 -12.57 4.48
CA PHE A 27 4.49 -11.21 4.99
C PHE A 27 2.99 -11.05 5.02
N SER A 28 2.38 -10.90 6.20
CA SER A 28 0.93 -10.70 6.31
C SER A 28 0.51 -9.70 5.25
N GLU A 29 -0.36 -10.12 4.33
CA GLU A 29 -0.96 -9.25 3.35
C GLU A 29 -1.85 -8.29 4.14
N GLY A 30 -1.23 -7.25 4.70
CA GLY A 30 -1.90 -6.29 5.54
C GLY A 30 -3.03 -5.66 4.75
N THR A 31 -4.22 -5.63 5.37
CA THR A 31 -5.36 -4.70 5.27
C THR A 31 -5.60 -3.83 4.01
N CYS A 32 -5.01 -4.11 2.86
CA CYS A 32 -5.26 -3.39 1.62
C CYS A 32 -6.66 -3.74 1.11
N ARG A 33 -7.49 -2.71 0.90
CA ARG A 33 -8.87 -2.83 0.44
C ARG A 33 -8.92 -3.01 -1.08
N TYR A 34 -8.53 -4.18 -1.57
CA TYR A 34 -8.54 -4.47 -3.01
C TYR A 34 -9.93 -4.39 -3.63
N ASP A 35 -10.98 -4.67 -2.86
CA ASP A 35 -12.38 -4.44 -3.24
C ASP A 35 -12.61 -2.99 -3.70
N MET A 36 -12.16 -2.03 -2.88
CA MET A 36 -12.31 -0.61 -3.17
C MET A 36 -11.43 -0.16 -4.34
N ILE A 37 -10.21 -0.69 -4.45
CA ILE A 37 -9.33 -0.41 -5.60
C ILE A 37 -9.96 -0.96 -6.88
N SER A 38 -10.51 -2.18 -6.87
CA SER A 38 -11.23 -2.76 -8.01
C SER A 38 -12.41 -1.91 -8.43
N LEU A 39 -13.25 -1.45 -7.49
CA LEU A 39 -14.38 -0.56 -7.78
C LEU A 39 -13.93 0.78 -8.37
N ALA A 40 -12.84 1.34 -7.86
CA ALA A 40 -12.26 2.57 -8.41
C ALA A 40 -11.74 2.36 -9.84
N VAL A 41 -11.06 1.25 -10.11
CA VAL A 41 -10.57 0.89 -11.45
C VAL A 41 -11.72 0.79 -12.45
N LEU A 42 -12.85 0.20 -12.07
CA LEU A 42 -14.03 0.14 -12.94
C LEU A 42 -14.54 1.53 -13.34
N SER A 43 -14.40 2.53 -12.48
CA SER A 43 -14.76 3.92 -12.79
C SER A 43 -13.81 4.59 -13.79
N CYS A 44 -12.64 4.00 -14.02
CA CYS A 44 -11.61 4.48 -14.94
C CYS A 44 -11.68 3.82 -16.33
N ILE A 45 -12.32 2.65 -16.42
CA ILE A 45 -12.45 1.91 -17.68
C ILE A 45 -13.63 2.50 -18.45
N GLN A 46 -13.36 2.93 -19.68
CA GLN A 46 -14.40 3.23 -20.65
C GLN A 46 -14.46 2.08 -21.66
N PRO A 47 -15.65 1.53 -21.96
CA PRO A 47 -15.76 0.58 -23.06
C PRO A 47 -15.26 1.24 -24.35
N ASP A 48 -14.44 0.51 -25.09
CA ASP A 48 -13.98 0.86 -26.44
C ASP A 48 -13.10 2.11 -26.58
N LYS A 49 -12.57 2.64 -25.47
CA LYS A 49 -11.65 3.78 -25.50
C LYS A 49 -10.33 3.47 -24.79
N PRO A 50 -9.18 3.80 -25.42
CA PRO A 50 -7.90 3.76 -24.72
C PRO A 50 -7.94 4.73 -23.53
N TRP A 51 -7.18 4.41 -22.48
CA TRP A 51 -7.01 5.22 -21.27
C TRP A 51 -6.31 6.55 -21.60
N LYS A 52 -7.00 7.47 -22.29
CA LYS A 52 -6.41 8.72 -22.79
C LYS A 52 -6.40 9.83 -21.74
N SER A 53 -7.45 9.91 -20.93
CA SER A 53 -7.50 10.84 -19.80
C SER A 53 -8.51 10.33 -18.78
N PRO A 54 -8.13 10.19 -17.50
CA PRO A 54 -9.07 9.77 -16.48
C PRO A 54 -10.15 10.84 -16.24
N SER A 55 -11.39 10.39 -16.07
CA SER A 55 -12.49 11.28 -15.69
C SER A 55 -12.28 11.78 -14.25
N VAL A 56 -12.95 12.89 -13.90
CA VAL A 56 -12.96 13.40 -12.52
C VAL A 56 -13.46 12.33 -11.54
N SER A 57 -14.47 11.56 -11.94
CA SER A 57 -15.02 10.45 -11.14
C SER A 57 -13.98 9.34 -10.93
N CYS A 58 -13.29 8.91 -12.00
CA CYS A 58 -12.19 7.95 -11.92
C CYS A 58 -11.12 8.42 -10.93
N CYS A 59 -10.65 9.67 -11.08
CA CYS A 59 -9.61 10.18 -10.19
C CYS A 59 -10.08 10.24 -8.74
N LYS A 60 -11.28 10.74 -8.48
CA LYS A 60 -11.81 10.80 -7.11
C LYS A 60 -11.90 9.40 -6.48
N ALA A 61 -12.45 8.43 -7.22
CA ALA A 61 -12.56 7.06 -6.73
C ALA A 61 -11.19 6.43 -6.48
N LEU A 62 -10.23 6.64 -7.39
CA LEU A 62 -8.91 6.05 -7.31
C LEU A 62 -8.07 6.63 -6.17
N ILE A 63 -8.07 7.95 -6.02
CA ILE A 63 -7.39 8.62 -4.89
C ILE A 63 -8.03 8.21 -3.57
N HIS A 64 -9.36 8.16 -3.49
CA HIS A 64 -10.02 7.71 -2.28
C HIS A 64 -9.63 6.28 -1.88
N ALA A 65 -9.66 5.34 -2.84
CA ALA A 65 -9.30 3.95 -2.59
C ALA A 65 -7.83 3.73 -2.21
N ILE A 66 -6.90 4.49 -2.81
CA ILE A 66 -5.46 4.25 -2.64
C ILE A 66 -4.85 5.14 -1.57
N ASP A 67 -5.24 6.40 -1.47
CA ASP A 67 -4.56 7.37 -0.60
C ASP A 67 -5.30 7.62 0.72
N GLU A 68 -6.63 7.49 0.73
CA GLU A 68 -7.47 7.86 1.88
C GLU A 68 -7.97 6.66 2.69
N LEU A 69 -8.35 5.56 2.01
CA LEU A 69 -8.89 4.35 2.63
C LEU A 69 -7.90 3.34 3.24
N PRO A 70 -6.58 3.32 2.95
CA PRO A 70 -5.69 2.32 3.55
C PRO A 70 -5.77 2.34 5.09
N ALA A 71 -5.82 1.15 5.70
CA ALA A 71 -5.84 1.04 7.15
C ALA A 71 -4.58 1.66 7.80
N SER A 72 -4.71 2.09 9.05
CA SER A 72 -3.59 2.66 9.81
C SER A 72 -2.37 1.72 9.80
N GLY A 73 -1.25 2.22 9.29
CA GLY A 73 0.01 1.46 9.17
C GLY A 73 0.31 0.89 7.79
N GLU A 74 -0.66 0.91 6.86
CA GLU A 74 -0.45 0.60 5.44
C GLU A 74 -0.17 1.86 4.63
N ASN A 75 0.55 1.70 3.51
CA ASN A 75 0.86 2.81 2.61
C ASN A 75 0.13 2.62 1.28
N GLY A 76 -0.54 3.66 0.78
CA GLY A 76 -1.28 3.65 -0.48
C GLY A 76 -0.47 3.10 -1.65
N LYS A 77 0.78 3.56 -1.84
CA LYS A 77 1.69 3.01 -2.86
C LYS A 77 2.01 1.52 -2.68
N CYS A 78 2.04 1.01 -1.43
CA CYS A 78 2.23 -0.42 -1.18
C CYS A 78 1.01 -1.21 -1.63
N CYS A 79 -0.20 -0.76 -1.26
CA CYS A 79 -1.44 -1.39 -1.66
C CYS A 79 -1.64 -1.36 -3.18
N LEU A 80 -1.35 -0.24 -3.83
CA LEU A 80 -1.37 -0.13 -5.29
C LEU A 80 -0.38 -1.11 -5.95
N CYS A 81 0.84 -1.19 -5.44
CA CYS A 81 1.84 -2.11 -5.99
C CYS A 81 1.37 -3.57 -5.89
N ARG A 82 0.90 -3.99 -4.71
CA ARG A 82 0.43 -5.36 -4.50
C ARG A 82 -0.79 -5.67 -5.36
N PHE A 83 -1.72 -4.73 -5.48
CA PHE A 83 -2.88 -4.85 -6.36
C PHE A 83 -2.47 -5.07 -7.82
N MET A 84 -1.55 -4.25 -8.36
CA MET A 84 -1.07 -4.40 -9.74
C MET A 84 -0.33 -5.71 -9.96
N ARG A 85 0.44 -6.17 -8.97
CA ARG A 85 1.10 -7.50 -9.03
C ARG A 85 0.07 -8.63 -9.08
N ALA A 86 -1.00 -8.54 -8.29
CA ALA A 86 -2.05 -9.57 -8.20
C ALA A 86 -3.02 -9.53 -9.38
N LYS A 87 -3.24 -8.34 -9.97
CA LYS A 87 -4.19 -8.10 -11.06
C LYS A 87 -3.46 -7.53 -12.27
N LEU A 88 -2.77 -8.40 -13.00
CA LEU A 88 -1.94 -8.07 -14.18
C LEU A 88 -2.70 -7.42 -15.37
N HIS A 89 -4.02 -7.31 -15.29
CA HIS A 89 -4.89 -6.87 -16.39
C HIS A 89 -5.04 -5.34 -16.52
N TYR A 90 -4.37 -4.56 -15.66
CA TYR A 90 -4.49 -3.09 -15.66
C TYR A 90 -3.12 -2.39 -15.75
N PRO A 91 -2.37 -2.55 -16.86
CA PRO A 91 -1.04 -1.94 -17.00
C PRO A 91 -1.09 -0.40 -16.94
N GLU A 92 -2.19 0.21 -17.36
CA GLU A 92 -2.40 1.66 -17.37
C GLU A 92 -2.76 2.23 -15.99
N LEU A 93 -3.03 1.39 -14.98
CA LEU A 93 -3.47 1.84 -13.66
C LEU A 93 -2.46 2.79 -13.00
N ALA A 94 -1.16 2.49 -13.12
CA ALA A 94 -0.12 3.35 -12.60
C ALA A 94 -0.09 4.72 -13.31
N ALA A 95 -0.25 4.73 -14.64
CA ALA A 95 -0.30 5.96 -15.41
C ALA A 95 -1.51 6.81 -15.02
N THR A 96 -2.69 6.20 -14.88
CA THR A 96 -3.89 6.91 -14.40
C THR A 96 -3.73 7.45 -12.99
N TYR A 97 -3.16 6.68 -12.05
CA TYR A 97 -2.89 7.18 -10.71
C TYR A 97 -1.96 8.40 -10.73
N ILE A 98 -0.94 8.41 -11.59
CA ILE A 98 -0.04 9.56 -11.79
C ILE A 98 -0.80 10.76 -12.37
N SER A 99 -1.61 10.55 -13.42
CA SER A 99 -2.44 11.59 -14.04
C SER A 99 -3.48 12.17 -13.09
N CYS A 100 -4.00 11.36 -12.16
CA CYS A 100 -4.92 11.79 -11.11
C CYS A 100 -4.22 12.49 -9.93
N HIS A 101 -2.93 12.82 -10.07
CA HIS A 101 -2.14 13.52 -9.07
C HIS A 101 -2.02 12.80 -7.72
N GLY A 102 -2.03 11.46 -7.72
CA GLY A 102 -1.94 10.67 -6.49
C GLY A 102 -0.76 11.03 -5.60
N LYS A 103 -0.93 10.83 -4.29
CA LYS A 103 0.01 11.26 -3.24
C LYS A 103 1.42 10.78 -3.50
N ASP A 104 1.58 9.53 -3.89
CA ASP A 104 2.87 8.88 -4.13
C ASP A 104 3.26 8.82 -5.63
N ARG A 105 2.64 9.65 -6.48
CA ARG A 105 2.86 9.64 -7.95
C ARG A 105 4.33 9.68 -8.36
N ALA A 106 5.16 10.44 -7.67
CA ALA A 106 6.60 10.55 -7.98
C ALA A 106 7.38 9.26 -7.70
N VAL A 107 6.89 8.43 -6.77
CA VAL A 107 7.45 7.11 -6.48
C VAL A 107 6.93 6.09 -7.50
N VAL A 108 5.63 6.13 -7.80
CA VAL A 108 4.99 5.23 -8.77
C VAL A 108 5.55 5.43 -10.18
N ALA A 109 5.85 6.67 -10.57
CA ALA A 109 6.47 7.00 -11.86
C ALA A 109 7.85 6.36 -12.09
N LYS A 110 8.50 5.86 -11.03
CA LYS A 110 9.81 5.20 -11.10
C LYS A 110 9.70 3.67 -11.16
N TRP A 111 8.49 3.12 -11.19
CA TRP A 111 8.28 1.68 -11.25
C TRP A 111 8.57 1.14 -12.67
N SER A 112 9.11 -0.07 -12.70
CA SER A 112 9.23 -0.86 -13.92
C SER A 112 8.00 -1.75 -14.06
N PHE A 113 7.51 -1.90 -15.30
CA PHE A 113 6.36 -2.76 -15.61
C PHE A 113 6.83 -4.00 -16.42
N PRO A 114 6.25 -5.18 -16.17
CA PRO A 114 5.21 -5.48 -15.19
C PRO A 114 5.74 -5.41 -13.74
N VAL A 115 4.86 -5.07 -12.81
CA VAL A 115 5.21 -4.97 -11.39
C VAL A 115 5.39 -6.37 -10.82
N VAL A 116 6.63 -6.76 -10.54
CA VAL A 116 6.97 -8.09 -9.98
C VAL A 116 7.37 -8.03 -8.49
N VAL A 117 7.86 -6.89 -8.00
CA VAL A 117 8.36 -6.75 -6.62
C VAL A 117 7.86 -5.45 -5.97
N CYS A 118 7.26 -5.57 -4.78
CA CYS A 118 6.70 -4.44 -4.03
C CYS A 118 7.49 -4.00 -2.79
N GLY A 119 8.62 -4.65 -2.47
CA GLY A 119 9.39 -4.37 -1.26
C GLY A 119 9.77 -2.90 -1.09
N LYS A 120 10.17 -2.22 -2.18
CA LYS A 120 10.47 -0.78 -2.15
C LYS A 120 9.24 0.09 -1.90
N ALA A 121 8.10 -0.24 -2.50
CA ALA A 121 6.84 0.49 -2.31
C ALA A 121 6.29 0.34 -0.88
N CYS A 122 6.51 -0.83 -0.27
CA CYS A 122 6.05 -1.16 1.08
C CYS A 122 7.04 -0.80 2.19
N SER A 123 8.26 -0.38 1.83
CA SER A 123 9.29 -0.02 2.80
C SER A 123 8.91 1.24 3.58
N ARG A 124 8.66 1.10 4.89
CA ARG A 124 8.26 2.16 5.84
C ARG A 124 9.40 3.11 6.24
N LYS A 125 10.34 3.42 5.33
CA LYS A 125 11.52 4.27 5.62
C LYS A 125 11.16 5.71 6.02
N GLU A 126 9.95 6.16 5.70
CA GLU A 126 9.48 7.53 5.97
C GLU A 126 9.10 7.77 7.44
N ILE A 127 8.51 6.77 8.11
CA ILE A 127 8.15 6.87 9.54
C ILE A 127 9.40 6.81 10.42
N ALA A 128 10.38 5.97 10.09
CA ALA A 128 11.64 5.91 10.83
C ALA A 128 12.42 7.25 10.78
N LEU A 129 12.33 7.99 9.67
CA LEU A 129 12.96 9.31 9.51
C LEU A 129 12.21 10.43 10.23
N LEU A 130 10.89 10.38 10.29
CA LEU A 130 10.07 11.31 11.08
C LEU A 130 10.23 11.07 12.59
N VAL A 131 10.19 9.81 13.04
CA VAL A 131 10.44 9.44 14.43
C VAL A 131 11.87 9.78 14.84
N ARG A 132 12.87 9.55 13.97
CA ARG A 132 14.24 10.06 14.20
C ARG A 132 14.25 11.59 14.27
N ARG A 133 13.69 12.32 13.30
CA ARG A 133 13.70 13.79 13.34
C ARG A 133 12.98 14.40 14.54
N LEU A 134 11.93 13.75 15.05
CA LEU A 134 11.24 14.14 16.28
C LEU A 134 12.09 13.81 17.52
N SER A 135 12.70 12.62 17.57
CA SER A 135 13.61 12.20 18.64
C SER A 135 14.84 13.12 18.76
N TRP A 136 15.43 13.54 17.64
CA TRP A 136 16.56 14.48 17.62
C TRP A 136 16.17 15.92 18.01
N ARG A 137 14.93 16.35 17.77
CA ARG A 137 14.46 17.67 18.21
C ARG A 137 14.10 17.72 19.70
N GLY A 138 13.78 16.59 20.33
CA GLY A 138 13.53 16.50 21.77
C GLY A 138 14.81 16.37 22.63
N LEU A 139 15.88 15.81 22.09
CA LEU A 139 17.12 15.54 22.83
C LEU A 139 17.86 16.78 23.39
N PRO A 140 17.99 17.91 22.66
CA PRO A 140 18.70 19.08 23.20
C PRO A 140 17.91 19.86 24.26
N GLN A 141 16.58 19.75 24.28
CA GLN A 141 15.72 20.41 25.29
C GLN A 141 15.79 19.71 26.65
N ILE A 142 15.85 18.36 26.67
CA ILE A 142 15.91 17.58 27.92
C ILE A 142 17.27 17.76 28.61
N HIS A 143 18.35 17.89 27.83
CA HIS A 143 19.70 18.11 28.38
C HIS A 143 19.89 19.49 29.03
N MET A 144 19.24 20.54 28.50
CA MET A 144 19.26 21.87 29.13
C MET A 144 18.41 21.93 30.40
N ALA A 145 17.22 21.31 30.41
CA ALA A 145 16.38 21.25 31.60
C ALA A 145 17.04 20.46 32.74
N ALA A 146 17.67 19.31 32.45
CA ALA A 146 18.34 18.49 33.47
C ALA A 146 19.56 19.20 34.09
N ARG A 147 20.28 20.03 33.32
CA ARG A 147 21.40 20.84 33.85
C ARG A 147 20.91 21.98 34.74
N SER A 148 19.84 22.67 34.38
CA SER A 148 19.24 23.70 35.24
C SER A 148 18.70 23.13 36.55
N PHE A 149 18.07 21.95 36.52
CA PHE A 149 17.58 21.29 37.73
C PHE A 149 18.72 20.79 38.65
N LEU A 150 19.82 20.24 38.10
CA LEU A 150 20.98 19.86 38.91
C LEU A 150 21.68 21.08 39.54
N SER A 151 21.78 22.20 38.83
CA SER A 151 22.35 23.44 39.37
C SER A 151 21.50 24.03 40.50
N CYS A 152 20.17 23.93 40.43
CA CYS A 152 19.30 24.34 41.53
C CYS A 152 19.42 23.41 42.75
N LEU A 153 19.51 22.10 42.54
CA LEU A 153 19.68 21.11 43.63
C LEU A 153 21.03 21.25 44.34
N GLN A 154 22.11 21.57 43.63
CA GLN A 154 23.41 21.83 44.27
C GLN A 154 23.49 23.17 45.01
N LEU A 155 22.66 24.16 44.67
CA LEU A 155 22.59 25.41 45.43
C LEU A 155 21.80 25.24 46.74
N SER A 156 20.80 24.36 46.77
CA SER A 156 20.01 24.09 47.97
C SER A 156 20.72 23.24 49.02
N SER A 157 21.82 22.54 48.68
CA SER A 157 22.63 21.78 49.64
C SER A 157 23.71 22.60 50.35
N SER A 158 23.86 23.89 50.04
CA SER A 158 24.84 24.79 50.67
C SER A 158 24.26 25.67 51.78
N PHE A 159 22.99 25.44 52.16
CA PHE A 159 22.31 26.06 53.30
C PHE A 159 21.64 24.99 54.18
N CYS A 160 22.45 24.16 54.84
CA CYS A 160 22.18 23.53 56.13
C CYS A 160 23.53 23.18 56.77
#